data_AF-A0A5C4N2E4-F1
#
_entry.id   AF-A0A5C4N2E4-F1
#
_cell.length_a   1.000
_cell.length_b   1.000
_cell.length_c   1.000
_cell.angle_alpha   90.00
_cell.angle_beta   90.00
_cell.angle_gamma   90.00
#
_symmetry.space_group_name_H-M   'P 1'
#
loop_
_entity.id
_entity.type
_entity.pdbx_description
1 polymer ?
#
loop_
_entity_poly.entity_id
_entity_poly.type
_entity_poly.pdbx_seq_one_letter_code
_entity_poly.pdbx_strand_id
1 'polypeptide(L)'
;MFLQAKPRLPLLQEATGASRDRALAHAPQAEWGLVHQGAKVLLTSDQNAGWLTLTAGPCLVALGLPLGRAGLQELFHTANVAGRRPLLYKCDRATALTARQNKWRVVRLGQEAMLDLAEWSQERPSRRQLRRKIRTAEKAGIRVSTGSDLPLAEMEAVNRVWSERHGGEKGFSMGRFEPTYLRRQRTFLAHLEGRLVAFATFHATQEEWTLDLMRHVEDTPSGTMHLLIAAAASKARAEGCARLSLAAIPRPLPDWASRLTRWQPCLGLAQFKKSFGPVLVPRYAAAPDVPSLVMGLLAVALAIHRPQPPIPESEMRDPALPAARLRSRRLERRRRWPHFGFDPARVPCDAQPAKLRPVAFLLSGRRPPS
;
A
#
# COMPACT_ATOMS: atom_id res chain seq x y z
N MET A 1 11.89 45.24 -26.60
CA MET A 1 11.05 44.04 -26.34
C MET A 1 11.70 43.23 -25.24
N PHE A 2 11.27 43.40 -23.98
CA PHE A 2 11.86 42.64 -22.87
C PHE A 2 11.36 41.19 -22.90
N LEU A 3 12.27 40.26 -23.19
CA LEU A 3 12.05 38.83 -22.95
C LEU A 3 11.96 38.62 -21.43
N GLN A 4 10.74 38.66 -20.89
CA GLN A 4 10.50 38.18 -19.53
C GLN A 4 10.92 36.71 -19.45
N ALA A 5 12.01 36.44 -18.72
CA ALA A 5 12.43 35.09 -18.44
C ALA A 5 11.27 34.37 -17.72
N LYS A 6 10.75 33.28 -18.32
CA LYS A 6 9.77 32.44 -17.65
C LYS A 6 10.34 32.04 -16.28
N PRO A 7 9.59 32.24 -15.17
CA PRO A 7 10.09 31.84 -13.86
C PRO A 7 10.43 30.36 -13.89
N ARG A 8 11.69 30.03 -13.58
CA ARG A 8 12.11 28.64 -13.41
C ARG A 8 11.33 28.07 -12.23
N LEU A 9 10.47 27.09 -12.50
CA LEU A 9 9.75 26.39 -11.44
C LEU A 9 10.77 25.78 -10.47
N PRO A 10 10.57 25.86 -9.15
CA PRO A 10 11.50 25.26 -8.20
C PRO A 10 11.56 23.74 -8.41
N LEU A 11 12.78 23.20 -8.41
CA LEU A 11 13.01 21.77 -8.41
C LEU A 11 12.88 21.24 -7.00
N LEU A 12 12.19 20.11 -6.84
CA LEU A 12 12.24 19.34 -5.61
C LEU A 12 13.66 18.80 -5.39
N GLN A 13 14.16 18.92 -4.17
CA GLN A 13 15.50 18.54 -3.75
C GLN A 13 15.46 17.24 -2.94
N GLU A 14 16.44 16.37 -3.12
CA GLU A 14 16.52 15.12 -2.35
C GLU A 14 16.88 15.40 -0.88
N ALA A 15 16.00 15.00 0.02
CA ALA A 15 16.19 15.16 1.45
C ALA A 15 17.20 14.12 1.97
N THR A 16 18.25 14.61 2.60
CA THR A 16 19.33 13.82 3.20
C THR A 16 19.56 14.19 4.67
N GLY A 17 20.04 13.23 5.46
CA GLY A 17 20.26 13.39 6.91
C GLY A 17 19.04 14.01 7.62
N ALA A 18 19.30 15.02 8.47
CA ALA A 18 18.27 15.68 9.27
C ALA A 18 17.06 16.21 8.48
N SER A 19 17.21 16.57 7.20
CA SER A 19 16.06 17.00 6.37
C SER A 19 15.12 15.82 6.08
N ARG A 20 15.68 14.66 5.72
CA ARG A 20 14.95 13.40 5.52
C ARG A 20 14.26 12.98 6.82
N ASP A 21 14.99 13.02 7.93
CA ASP A 21 14.51 12.49 9.20
C ASP A 21 13.38 13.36 9.78
N ARG A 22 13.44 14.69 9.59
CA ARG A 22 12.31 15.59 9.87
C ARG A 22 11.09 15.30 9.01
N ALA A 23 11.28 14.99 7.73
CA ALA A 23 10.17 14.66 6.82
C ALA A 23 9.52 13.31 7.18
N LEU A 24 10.32 12.30 7.58
CA LEU A 24 9.81 11.02 8.08
C LEU A 24 9.03 11.15 9.39
N ALA A 25 9.50 11.99 10.32
CA ALA A 25 8.82 12.26 11.59
C ALA A 25 7.41 12.88 11.40
N HIS A 26 7.19 13.58 10.27
CA HIS A 26 5.91 14.19 9.90
C HIS A 26 5.24 13.49 8.71
N ALA A 27 5.64 12.26 8.39
CA ALA A 27 5.16 11.57 7.19
C ALA A 27 3.63 11.38 7.21
N PRO A 28 2.93 11.70 6.10
CA PRO A 28 1.47 11.68 6.02
C PRO A 28 0.85 10.27 6.06
N GLN A 29 1.67 9.25 5.81
CA GLN A 29 1.32 7.83 5.81
C GLN A 29 2.56 6.98 6.15
N ALA A 30 2.35 5.78 6.68
CA ALA A 30 3.43 4.93 7.16
C ALA A 30 4.28 4.31 6.04
N GLU A 31 3.77 4.19 4.80
CA GLU A 31 4.55 3.66 3.67
C GLU A 31 5.81 4.50 3.33
N TRP A 32 5.96 5.70 3.89
CA TRP A 32 7.21 6.47 3.82
C TRP A 32 8.41 5.74 4.46
N GLY A 33 8.19 4.71 5.29
CA GLY A 33 9.24 3.79 5.73
C GLY A 33 9.95 3.04 4.60
N LEU A 34 9.39 2.99 3.38
CA LEU A 34 10.08 2.49 2.18
C LEU A 34 11.33 3.30 1.80
N VAL A 35 11.58 4.46 2.42
CA VAL A 35 12.87 5.18 2.29
C VAL A 35 14.05 4.30 2.71
N HIS A 36 13.84 3.40 3.69
CA HIS A 36 14.83 2.43 4.14
C HIS A 36 15.01 1.25 3.17
N GLN A 37 14.33 1.27 2.01
CA GLN A 37 14.50 0.31 0.93
C GLN A 37 14.66 0.99 -0.45
N GLY A 38 15.13 2.25 -0.46
CA GLY A 38 15.50 2.96 -1.69
C GLY A 38 14.48 3.90 -2.28
N ALA A 39 13.35 4.13 -1.60
CA ALA A 39 12.57 5.33 -1.90
C ALA A 39 13.38 6.58 -1.48
N LYS A 40 13.18 7.68 -2.20
CA LYS A 40 13.81 8.99 -1.97
C LYS A 40 12.74 10.00 -1.59
N VAL A 41 12.95 10.75 -0.51
CA VAL A 41 12.07 11.88 -0.17
C VAL A 41 12.56 13.10 -0.94
N LEU A 42 11.71 13.65 -1.82
CA LEU A 42 12.00 14.91 -2.54
C LEU A 42 11.16 16.03 -1.94
N LEU A 43 11.79 17.08 -1.43
CA LEU A 43 11.15 18.21 -0.75
C LEU A 43 11.21 19.50 -1.57
N THR A 44 10.29 20.42 -1.31
CA THR A 44 10.40 21.82 -1.71
C THR A 44 11.59 22.51 -1.03
N SER A 45 12.08 23.62 -1.59
CA SER A 45 13.24 24.35 -1.04
C SER A 45 13.05 24.83 0.41
N ASP A 46 11.80 25.07 0.83
CA ASP A 46 11.43 25.43 2.21
C ASP A 46 11.25 24.22 3.15
N GLN A 47 11.39 23.00 2.62
CA GLN A 47 11.26 21.70 3.30
C GLN A 47 9.89 21.41 3.96
N ASN A 48 8.87 22.23 3.69
CA ASN A 48 7.52 22.08 4.27
C ASN A 48 6.61 21.15 3.48
N ALA A 49 6.96 20.83 2.24
CA ALA A 49 6.19 19.96 1.36
C ALA A 49 7.10 19.01 0.57
N GLY A 50 6.53 17.91 0.07
CA GLY A 50 7.28 17.00 -0.79
C GLY A 50 6.60 15.65 -1.03
N TRP A 51 7.34 14.76 -1.67
CA TRP A 51 6.88 13.44 -2.11
C TRP A 51 7.86 12.35 -1.69
N LEU A 52 7.33 11.21 -1.25
CA LEU A 52 8.05 9.95 -1.31
C LEU A 52 8.12 9.51 -2.77
N THR A 53 9.30 9.24 -3.30
CA THR A 53 9.50 8.91 -4.72
C THR A 53 10.32 7.65 -4.91
N LEU A 54 10.06 6.95 -6.00
CA LEU A 54 10.80 5.79 -6.48
C LEU A 54 11.04 5.95 -7.99
N THR A 55 12.05 5.25 -8.50
CA THR A 55 12.28 5.15 -9.96
C THR A 55 11.74 3.83 -10.48
N ALA A 56 10.95 3.86 -11.55
CA ALA A 56 10.49 2.68 -12.29
C ALA A 56 10.79 2.87 -13.78
N GLY A 57 11.89 2.27 -14.26
CA GLY A 57 12.33 2.43 -15.66
C GLY A 57 12.46 3.92 -16.05
N PRO A 58 11.70 4.40 -17.06
CA PRO A 58 11.72 5.81 -17.49
C PRO A 58 10.87 6.74 -16.61
N CYS A 59 10.25 6.25 -15.52
CA CYS A 59 9.31 7.02 -14.72
C CYS A 59 9.88 7.43 -13.35
N LEU A 60 9.61 8.68 -12.96
CA LEU A 60 9.72 9.16 -11.59
C LEU A 60 8.34 8.99 -10.94
N VAL A 61 8.25 8.09 -9.96
CA VAL A 61 6.97 7.69 -9.36
C VAL A 61 6.86 8.29 -7.97
N ALA A 62 5.95 9.23 -7.77
CA ALA A 62 5.56 9.70 -6.45
C ALA A 62 4.54 8.73 -5.84
N LEU A 63 4.89 8.15 -4.70
CA LEU A 63 4.15 7.08 -4.02
C LEU A 63 3.29 7.65 -2.88
N GLY A 64 1.97 7.44 -2.97
CA GLY A 64 1.04 7.68 -1.88
C GLY A 64 0.67 9.16 -1.67
N LEU A 65 0.60 9.58 -0.40
CA LEU A 65 0.27 10.95 0.00
C LEU A 65 1.52 11.87 -0.01
N PRO A 66 1.37 13.13 -0.46
CA PRO A 66 2.40 14.16 -0.28
C PRO A 66 2.51 14.62 1.17
N LEU A 67 3.71 15.05 1.56
CA LEU A 67 3.92 15.91 2.72
C LEU A 67 3.48 17.34 2.35
N GLY A 68 2.79 18.02 3.27
CA GLY A 68 2.37 19.40 3.09
C GLY A 68 1.48 19.62 1.86
N ARG A 69 1.70 20.72 1.14
CA ARG A 69 0.99 21.09 -0.10
C ARG A 69 1.90 20.97 -1.34
N ALA A 70 2.49 19.79 -1.54
CA ALA A 70 3.46 19.58 -2.61
C ALA A 70 2.85 19.79 -4.00
N GLY A 71 3.54 20.53 -4.87
CA GLY A 71 3.05 20.89 -6.20
C GLY A 71 3.21 19.77 -7.22
N LEU A 72 2.18 19.57 -8.05
CA LEU A 72 2.27 18.67 -9.21
C LEU A 72 3.19 19.22 -10.30
N GLN A 73 3.28 20.55 -10.42
CA GLN A 73 4.15 21.22 -11.39
C GLN A 73 5.64 21.09 -11.01
N GLU A 74 5.95 21.10 -9.71
CA GLU A 74 7.30 20.87 -9.18
C GLU A 74 7.73 19.42 -9.46
N LEU A 75 6.86 18.44 -9.15
CA LEU A 75 7.08 17.03 -9.49
C LEU A 75 7.26 16.81 -11.00
N PHE A 76 6.45 17.49 -11.84
CA PHE A 76 6.57 17.42 -13.29
C PHE A 76 7.90 18.02 -13.79
N HIS A 77 8.30 19.17 -13.25
CA HIS A 77 9.56 19.81 -13.63
C HIS A 77 10.78 18.98 -13.20
N THR A 78 10.79 18.48 -11.96
CA THR A 78 11.84 17.57 -11.45
C THR A 78 11.92 16.27 -12.26
N ALA A 79 10.78 15.67 -12.64
CA ALA A 79 10.78 14.50 -13.51
C ALA A 79 11.42 14.80 -14.87
N ASN A 80 10.99 15.89 -15.54
CA ASN A 80 11.49 16.25 -16.86
C ASN A 80 12.99 16.59 -16.86
N VAL A 81 13.48 17.33 -15.85
CA VAL A 81 14.91 17.63 -15.71
C VAL A 81 15.74 16.37 -15.48
N ALA A 82 15.18 15.36 -14.78
CA ALA A 82 15.80 14.05 -14.64
C ALA A 82 15.65 13.14 -15.88
N GLY A 83 15.07 13.62 -16.99
CA GLY A 83 14.80 12.81 -18.19
C GLY A 83 13.71 11.75 -18.01
N ARG A 84 12.81 11.94 -17.04
CA ARG A 84 11.80 10.95 -16.60
C ARG A 84 10.37 11.46 -16.79
N ARG A 85 9.44 10.53 -16.95
CA ARG A 85 8.00 10.81 -16.95
C ARG A 85 7.44 10.79 -15.52
N PRO A 86 6.70 11.81 -15.05
CA PRO A 86 6.11 11.80 -13.73
C PRO A 86 4.88 10.89 -13.65
N LEU A 87 4.78 10.11 -12.57
CA LEU A 87 3.64 9.27 -12.25
C LEU A 87 3.27 9.45 -10.77
N LEU A 88 2.02 9.77 -10.48
CA LEU A 88 1.42 9.57 -9.16
C LEU A 88 0.93 8.12 -9.07
N TYR A 89 1.34 7.39 -8.04
CA TYR A 89 0.93 6.00 -7.80
C TYR A 89 0.43 5.83 -6.35
N LYS A 90 -0.72 5.16 -6.19
CA LYS A 90 -1.47 5.04 -4.93
C LYS A 90 -1.84 6.39 -4.27
N CYS A 91 -1.95 7.47 -5.04
CA CYS A 91 -2.34 8.77 -4.49
C CYS A 91 -3.79 8.78 -3.97
N ASP A 92 -4.08 9.74 -3.09
CA ASP A 92 -5.38 9.90 -2.44
C ASP A 92 -6.40 10.65 -3.31
N ARG A 93 -7.63 10.83 -2.80
CA ARG A 93 -8.69 11.53 -3.54
C ARG A 93 -8.38 13.01 -3.76
N ALA A 94 -7.77 13.71 -2.79
CA ALA A 94 -7.44 15.13 -2.94
C ALA A 94 -6.38 15.33 -4.03
N THR A 95 -5.26 14.59 -3.95
CA THR A 95 -4.21 14.61 -4.97
C THR A 95 -4.74 14.24 -6.35
N ALA A 96 -5.60 13.21 -6.44
CA ALA A 96 -6.23 12.80 -7.69
C ALA A 96 -7.15 13.89 -8.29
N LEU A 97 -7.86 14.67 -7.46
CA LEU A 97 -8.67 15.80 -7.93
C LEU A 97 -7.78 16.95 -8.44
N THR A 98 -6.72 17.31 -7.71
CA THR A 98 -5.72 18.31 -8.14
C THR A 98 -5.08 17.91 -9.48
N ALA A 99 -4.80 16.62 -9.68
CA ALA A 99 -4.28 16.11 -10.95
C ALA A 99 -5.29 16.30 -12.11
N ARG A 100 -6.58 15.95 -11.90
CA ARG A 100 -7.63 16.20 -12.92
C ARG A 100 -7.82 17.69 -13.25
N GLN A 101 -7.70 18.56 -12.26
CA GLN A 101 -7.75 20.02 -12.46
C GLN A 101 -6.58 20.50 -13.33
N ASN A 102 -5.37 19.96 -13.11
CA ASN A 102 -4.18 20.15 -13.95
C ASN A 102 -4.22 19.36 -15.28
N LYS A 103 -5.39 18.87 -15.70
CA LYS A 103 -5.64 18.08 -16.94
C LYS A 103 -4.93 16.73 -17.03
N TRP A 104 -4.29 16.25 -15.96
CA TRP A 104 -3.67 14.92 -15.94
C TRP A 104 -4.74 13.83 -16.09
N ARG A 105 -4.33 12.71 -16.69
CA ARG A 105 -5.13 11.49 -16.77
C ARG A 105 -5.11 10.78 -15.42
N VAL A 106 -6.28 10.41 -14.91
CA VAL A 106 -6.44 9.80 -13.58
C VAL A 106 -7.28 8.53 -13.67
N VAL A 107 -6.82 7.46 -13.03
CA VAL A 107 -7.49 6.15 -12.94
C VAL A 107 -7.53 5.66 -11.49
N ARG A 108 -8.56 4.88 -11.14
CA ARG A 108 -8.66 4.26 -9.81
C ARG A 108 -7.93 2.92 -9.80
N LEU A 109 -6.88 2.81 -8.99
CA LEU A 109 -6.07 1.59 -8.84
C LEU A 109 -6.74 0.54 -7.95
N GLY A 110 -7.47 0.98 -6.92
CA GLY A 110 -7.96 0.08 -5.88
C GLY A 110 -8.50 0.80 -4.66
N GLN A 111 -8.38 0.14 -3.51
CA GLN A 111 -8.84 0.61 -2.20
C GLN A 111 -7.82 0.23 -1.12
N GLU A 112 -7.42 1.16 -0.27
CA GLU A 112 -6.73 0.88 0.99
C GLU A 112 -7.71 0.28 1.99
N ALA A 113 -7.33 -0.79 2.68
CA ALA A 113 -8.12 -1.39 3.75
C ALA A 113 -7.70 -0.81 5.10
N MET A 114 -8.37 0.26 5.54
CA MET A 114 -8.00 1.03 6.74
C MET A 114 -8.85 0.64 7.96
N LEU A 115 -8.21 0.38 9.09
CA LEU A 115 -8.86 0.23 10.40
C LEU A 115 -8.76 1.57 11.15
N ASP A 116 -9.91 2.14 11.53
CA ASP A 116 -9.97 3.22 12.52
C ASP A 116 -9.76 2.61 13.91
N LEU A 117 -8.64 2.90 14.58
CA LEU A 117 -8.28 2.23 15.84
C LEU A 117 -9.05 2.76 17.06
N ALA A 118 -9.68 3.93 16.97
CA ALA A 118 -10.56 4.43 18.03
C ALA A 118 -11.86 3.63 18.07
N GLU A 119 -12.42 3.32 16.90
CA GLU A 119 -13.64 2.54 16.76
C GLU A 119 -13.43 1.02 16.67
N TRP A 120 -12.28 0.57 16.16
CA TRP A 120 -12.03 -0.84 15.91
C TRP A 120 -11.84 -1.63 17.21
N SER A 121 -12.46 -2.82 17.21
CA SER A 121 -12.32 -3.84 18.24
C SER A 121 -12.79 -5.16 17.64
N GLN A 122 -12.02 -6.23 17.83
CA GLN A 122 -12.38 -7.58 17.42
C GLN A 122 -13.65 -8.09 18.13
N GLU A 123 -14.01 -7.56 19.30
CA GLU A 123 -15.16 -8.02 20.10
C GLU A 123 -16.52 -7.59 19.55
N ARG A 124 -16.58 -6.61 18.63
CA ARG A 124 -17.85 -6.17 18.02
C ARG A 124 -18.62 -7.37 17.40
N PRO A 125 -19.95 -7.47 17.55
CA PRO A 125 -20.74 -8.61 17.05
C PRO A 125 -20.52 -8.93 15.56
N SER A 126 -20.40 -7.90 14.71
CA SER A 126 -20.12 -8.02 13.27
C SER A 126 -18.81 -8.73 12.93
N ARG A 127 -17.86 -8.84 13.88
CA ARG A 127 -16.56 -9.50 13.73
C ARG A 127 -16.54 -10.94 14.27
N ARG A 128 -17.70 -11.60 14.43
CA ARG A 128 -17.80 -13.01 14.89
C ARG A 128 -16.90 -13.98 14.12
N GLN A 129 -16.80 -13.84 12.79
CA GLN A 129 -15.96 -14.72 11.97
C GLN A 129 -14.46 -14.52 12.25
N LEU A 130 -14.02 -13.26 12.39
CA LEU A 130 -12.65 -12.92 12.79
C LEU A 130 -12.31 -13.54 14.16
N ARG A 131 -13.17 -13.37 15.17
CA ARG A 131 -12.97 -13.99 16.50
C ARG A 131 -12.91 -15.51 16.44
N ARG A 132 -13.71 -16.16 15.59
CA ARG A 132 -13.61 -17.61 15.40
C ARG A 132 -12.23 -18.01 14.89
N LYS A 133 -11.69 -17.31 13.88
CA LYS A 133 -10.34 -17.56 13.35
C LYS A 133 -9.25 -17.32 14.39
N ILE A 134 -9.33 -16.23 15.15
CA ILE A 134 -8.38 -15.91 16.23
C ILE A 134 -8.39 -17.02 17.29
N ARG A 135 -9.57 -17.37 17.82
CA ARG A 135 -9.73 -18.45 18.81
C ARG A 135 -9.27 -19.82 18.30
N THR A 136 -9.36 -20.09 16.99
CA THR A 136 -8.79 -21.32 16.41
C THR A 136 -7.27 -21.33 16.51
N ALA A 137 -6.58 -20.22 16.22
CA ALA A 137 -5.13 -20.13 16.35
C ALA A 137 -4.66 -20.21 17.81
N GLU A 138 -5.35 -19.50 18.73
CA GLU A 138 -5.06 -19.54 20.17
C GLU A 138 -5.22 -20.97 20.75
N LYS A 139 -6.30 -21.67 20.39
CA LYS A 139 -6.53 -23.08 20.76
C LYS A 139 -5.52 -24.04 20.15
N ALA A 140 -5.01 -23.74 18.97
CA ALA A 140 -3.94 -24.50 18.33
C ALA A 140 -2.55 -24.21 18.94
N GLY A 141 -2.46 -23.52 20.09
CA GLY A 141 -1.20 -23.30 20.81
C GLY A 141 -0.41 -22.08 20.36
N ILE A 142 -0.89 -21.29 19.39
CA ILE A 142 -0.15 -20.12 18.91
C ILE A 142 0.07 -19.09 20.02
N ARG A 143 1.29 -18.56 20.10
CA ARG A 143 1.69 -17.45 20.97
C ARG A 143 2.23 -16.32 20.12
N VAL A 144 1.83 -15.08 20.42
CA VAL A 144 2.33 -13.88 19.74
C VAL A 144 3.37 -13.19 20.61
N SER A 145 4.52 -12.86 20.02
CA SER A 145 5.55 -12.00 20.62
C SER A 145 5.81 -10.78 19.73
N THR A 146 6.43 -9.74 20.30
CA THR A 146 6.78 -8.50 19.59
C THR A 146 7.94 -7.83 20.35
N GLY A 147 8.94 -7.32 19.63
CA GLY A 147 10.14 -6.75 20.23
C GLY A 147 11.02 -6.05 19.20
N SER A 148 12.09 -5.41 19.69
CA SER A 148 13.17 -4.84 18.87
C SER A 148 14.28 -5.85 18.59
N ASP A 149 14.46 -6.84 19.48
CA ASP A 149 15.29 -7.99 19.21
C ASP A 149 14.48 -8.99 18.38
N LEU A 150 15.01 -9.35 17.22
CA LEU A 150 14.31 -10.13 16.19
C LEU A 150 15.12 -11.40 15.92
N PRO A 151 14.49 -12.60 15.96
CA PRO A 151 15.15 -13.87 15.65
C PRO A 151 15.32 -13.98 14.12
N LEU A 152 16.22 -13.17 13.56
CA LEU A 152 16.34 -12.96 12.11
C LEU A 152 16.59 -14.26 11.35
N ALA A 153 17.37 -15.19 11.89
CA ALA A 153 17.63 -16.50 11.28
C ALA A 153 16.35 -17.36 11.16
N GLU A 154 15.49 -17.38 12.20
CA GLU A 154 14.18 -18.04 12.12
C GLU A 154 13.25 -17.31 11.15
N MET A 155 13.23 -15.98 11.18
CA MET A 155 12.43 -15.18 10.25
C MET A 155 12.87 -15.38 8.78
N GLU A 156 14.17 -15.57 8.54
CA GLU A 156 14.73 -15.87 7.23
C GLU A 156 14.35 -17.28 6.76
N ALA A 157 14.35 -18.27 7.66
CA ALA A 157 13.85 -19.61 7.35
C ALA A 157 12.36 -19.58 6.96
N VAL A 158 11.52 -18.85 7.72
CA VAL A 158 10.10 -18.62 7.37
C VAL A 158 9.99 -17.87 6.03
N ASN A 159 10.85 -16.88 5.78
CA ASN A 159 10.89 -16.15 4.52
C ASN A 159 11.20 -17.05 3.32
N ARG A 160 12.23 -17.89 3.41
CA ARG A 160 12.65 -18.80 2.34
C ARG A 160 11.50 -19.72 1.92
N VAL A 161 10.89 -20.40 2.89
CA VAL A 161 9.73 -21.29 2.66
C VAL A 161 8.55 -20.55 2.02
N TRP A 162 8.32 -19.30 2.43
CA TRP A 162 7.29 -18.45 1.80
C TRP A 162 7.67 -18.07 0.36
N SER A 163 8.91 -17.64 0.14
CA SER A 163 9.43 -17.12 -1.13
C SER A 163 9.41 -18.19 -2.23
N GLU A 164 9.87 -19.40 -1.92
CA GLU A 164 9.87 -20.57 -2.82
C GLU A 164 8.46 -20.85 -3.37
N ARG A 165 7.43 -20.72 -2.52
CA ARG A 165 6.01 -20.97 -2.88
C ARG A 165 5.37 -19.83 -3.67
N HIS A 166 5.82 -18.59 -3.46
CA HIS A 166 5.19 -17.38 -4.01
C HIS A 166 5.92 -16.85 -5.26
N GLY A 167 6.97 -17.54 -5.72
CA GLY A 167 7.72 -17.18 -6.93
C GLY A 167 8.76 -16.08 -6.70
N GLY A 168 9.31 -16.00 -5.48
CA GLY A 168 10.30 -15.00 -5.10
C GLY A 168 9.73 -13.77 -4.40
N GLU A 169 10.63 -12.85 -4.07
CA GLU A 169 10.29 -11.57 -3.45
C GLU A 169 9.65 -10.59 -4.44
N LYS A 170 8.73 -9.77 -3.94
CA LYS A 170 8.21 -8.58 -4.64
C LYS A 170 8.85 -7.33 -4.05
N GLY A 171 8.80 -6.21 -4.75
CA GLY A 171 9.38 -4.96 -4.23
C GLY A 171 8.70 -3.70 -4.75
N PHE A 172 9.51 -2.65 -4.91
CA PHE A 172 9.12 -1.32 -5.34
C PHE A 172 8.17 -0.61 -4.37
N SER A 173 6.88 -0.94 -4.36
CA SER A 173 5.87 -0.40 -3.42
C SER A 173 5.45 -1.43 -2.37
N MET A 174 6.32 -2.39 -2.12
CA MET A 174 6.22 -3.49 -1.15
C MET A 174 7.60 -3.66 -0.55
N GLY A 175 7.69 -3.89 0.75
CA GLY A 175 8.94 -4.25 1.40
C GLY A 175 9.40 -5.66 1.03
N ARG A 176 10.54 -6.04 1.60
CA ARG A 176 11.27 -7.28 1.34
C ARG A 176 11.93 -7.77 2.63
N PHE A 177 12.31 -9.03 2.66
CA PHE A 177 13.18 -9.52 3.73
C PHE A 177 14.56 -8.86 3.61
N GLU A 178 14.84 -7.94 4.51
CA GLU A 178 16.16 -7.36 4.67
C GLU A 178 16.31 -7.03 6.17
N PRO A 179 17.27 -7.65 6.89
CA PRO A 179 17.45 -7.49 8.33
C PRO A 179 17.39 -6.05 8.88
N THR A 180 18.07 -5.12 8.24
CA THR A 180 18.26 -3.75 8.77
C THR A 180 17.04 -2.86 8.54
N TYR A 181 16.28 -3.12 7.48
CA TYR A 181 14.93 -2.63 7.22
C TYR A 181 13.91 -3.20 8.23
N LEU A 182 13.97 -4.51 8.51
CA LEU A 182 13.06 -5.19 9.44
C LEU A 182 13.19 -4.68 10.89
N ARG A 183 14.42 -4.36 11.34
CA ARG A 183 14.67 -3.73 12.64
C ARG A 183 14.02 -2.34 12.80
N ARG A 184 13.64 -1.69 11.70
CA ARG A 184 12.93 -0.39 11.66
C ARG A 184 11.41 -0.51 11.59
N GLN A 185 10.88 -1.74 11.64
CA GLN A 185 9.43 -1.99 11.59
C GLN A 185 8.89 -2.46 12.94
N ARG A 186 7.58 -2.28 13.14
CA ARG A 186 6.85 -2.95 14.23
C ARG A 186 6.62 -4.39 13.80
N THR A 187 7.32 -5.32 14.42
CA THR A 187 7.27 -6.75 14.06
C THR A 187 6.48 -7.54 15.11
N PHE A 188 5.65 -8.46 14.61
CA PHE A 188 4.87 -9.42 15.38
C PHE A 188 5.18 -10.82 14.88
N LEU A 189 5.49 -11.70 15.82
CA LEU A 189 5.98 -13.06 15.59
C LEU A 189 4.95 -14.04 16.15
N ALA A 190 4.65 -15.11 15.42
CA ALA A 190 3.80 -16.19 15.88
C ALA A 190 4.64 -17.46 16.08
N HIS A 191 4.64 -17.95 17.32
CA HIS A 191 5.33 -19.16 17.73
C HIS A 191 4.31 -20.29 17.94
N LEU A 192 4.68 -21.49 17.53
CA LEU A 192 3.99 -22.75 17.83
C LEU A 192 5.03 -23.66 18.48
N GLU A 193 4.77 -24.14 19.70
CA GLU A 193 5.69 -25.04 20.42
C GLU A 193 7.13 -24.47 20.52
N GLY A 194 7.23 -23.15 20.74
CA GLY A 194 8.49 -22.39 20.80
C GLY A 194 9.01 -21.92 19.43
N ARG A 195 8.84 -22.73 18.37
CA ARG A 195 9.33 -22.44 17.02
C ARG A 195 8.55 -21.31 16.34
N LEU A 196 9.25 -20.39 15.66
CA LEU A 196 8.60 -19.39 14.80
C LEU A 196 7.93 -20.06 13.58
N VAL A 197 6.64 -19.78 13.37
CA VAL A 197 5.87 -20.28 12.22
C VAL A 197 5.39 -19.19 11.27
N ALA A 198 5.20 -17.96 11.77
CA ALA A 198 4.77 -16.83 10.96
C ALA A 198 5.22 -15.49 11.55
N PHE A 199 5.25 -14.45 10.71
CA PHE A 199 5.45 -13.08 11.14
C PHE A 199 4.65 -12.08 10.30
N ALA A 200 4.38 -10.91 10.89
CA ALA A 200 3.84 -9.75 10.21
C ALA A 200 4.63 -8.50 10.63
N THR A 201 4.93 -7.62 9.67
CA THR A 201 5.66 -6.38 9.93
C THR A 201 4.85 -5.18 9.47
N PHE A 202 5.05 -4.06 10.17
CA PHE A 202 4.34 -2.83 9.91
C PHE A 202 5.32 -1.67 9.90
N HIS A 203 5.24 -0.83 8.87
CA HIS A 203 5.74 0.53 8.99
C HIS A 203 4.88 1.30 9.99
N ALA A 204 5.48 2.24 10.73
CA ALA A 204 4.78 3.03 11.73
C ALA A 204 5.20 4.51 11.67
N THR A 205 4.21 5.38 11.74
CA THR A 205 4.34 6.77 12.19
C THR A 205 3.53 6.93 13.49
N GLN A 206 3.52 8.13 14.06
CA GLN A 206 2.70 8.43 15.24
C GLN A 206 1.19 8.25 14.98
N GLU A 207 0.71 8.57 13.78
CA GLU A 207 -0.71 8.63 13.45
C GLU A 207 -1.20 7.42 12.62
N GLU A 208 -0.30 6.64 12.01
CA GLU A 208 -0.65 5.47 11.19
C GLU A 208 0.35 4.32 11.33
N TRP A 209 -0.14 3.08 11.38
CA TRP A 209 0.65 1.88 11.04
C TRP A 209 0.19 1.32 9.69
N THR A 210 1.09 0.78 8.88
CA THR A 210 0.74 0.11 7.61
C THR A 210 1.42 -1.25 7.54
N LEU A 211 0.62 -2.30 7.34
CA LEU A 211 1.08 -3.67 7.08
C LEU A 211 1.98 -3.69 5.84
N ASP A 212 3.17 -4.24 6.00
CA ASP A 212 4.15 -4.40 4.92
C ASP A 212 4.32 -5.90 4.59
N LEU A 213 5.03 -6.64 5.42
CA LEU A 213 5.24 -8.07 5.23
C LEU A 213 4.25 -8.91 6.03
N MET A 214 3.88 -10.05 5.46
CA MET A 214 2.99 -11.03 6.07
C MET A 214 3.36 -12.42 5.55
N ARG A 215 4.11 -13.22 6.32
CA ARG A 215 4.68 -14.50 5.88
C ARG A 215 4.48 -15.60 6.90
N HIS A 216 4.35 -16.83 6.42
CA HIS A 216 4.13 -18.02 7.24
C HIS A 216 4.58 -19.29 6.51
N VAL A 217 4.88 -20.35 7.27
CA VAL A 217 5.10 -21.70 6.75
C VAL A 217 3.77 -22.41 6.44
N GLU A 218 3.80 -23.56 5.78
CA GLU A 218 2.60 -24.31 5.37
C GLU A 218 1.71 -24.71 6.53
N ASP A 219 2.28 -25.40 7.52
CA ASP A 219 1.57 -25.99 8.65
C ASP A 219 1.14 -24.96 9.71
N THR A 220 1.06 -23.69 9.32
CA THR A 220 0.63 -22.60 10.19
C THR A 220 -0.87 -22.72 10.49
N PRO A 221 -1.28 -22.86 11.76
CA PRO A 221 -2.69 -23.01 12.13
C PRO A 221 -3.60 -21.92 11.55
N SER A 222 -4.75 -22.33 11.02
CA SER A 222 -5.75 -21.43 10.41
C SER A 222 -6.18 -20.35 11.41
N GLY A 223 -5.80 -19.10 11.14
CA GLY A 223 -6.13 -17.96 11.99
C GLY A 223 -4.91 -17.19 12.47
N THR A 224 -3.71 -17.76 12.39
CA THR A 224 -2.45 -17.14 12.86
C THR A 224 -2.25 -15.72 12.32
N MET A 225 -2.43 -15.48 11.02
CA MET A 225 -2.32 -14.13 10.45
C MET A 225 -3.45 -13.18 10.90
N HIS A 226 -4.61 -13.70 11.30
CA HIS A 226 -5.68 -12.88 11.89
C HIS A 226 -5.32 -12.46 13.31
N LEU A 227 -4.75 -13.37 14.10
CA LEU A 227 -4.27 -13.12 15.45
C LEU A 227 -3.09 -12.12 15.46
N LEU A 228 -2.13 -12.25 14.53
CA LEU A 228 -1.03 -11.30 14.38
C LEU A 228 -1.50 -9.87 14.05
N ILE A 229 -2.43 -9.71 13.11
CA ILE A 229 -2.99 -8.40 12.77
C ILE A 229 -3.86 -7.84 13.90
N ALA A 230 -4.60 -8.67 14.63
CA ALA A 230 -5.39 -8.24 15.78
C ALA A 230 -4.50 -7.79 16.96
N ALA A 231 -3.40 -8.49 17.22
CA ALA A 231 -2.37 -8.09 18.18
C ALA A 231 -1.73 -6.75 17.77
N ALA A 232 -1.39 -6.59 16.49
CA ALA A 232 -0.85 -5.34 15.95
C ALA A 232 -1.83 -4.16 16.08
N ALA A 233 -3.10 -4.34 15.73
CA ALA A 233 -4.13 -3.32 15.90
C ALA A 233 -4.34 -2.94 17.38
N SER A 234 -4.26 -3.93 18.29
CA SER A 234 -4.39 -3.70 19.73
C SER A 234 -3.20 -2.93 20.30
N LYS A 235 -1.96 -3.27 19.88
CA LYS A 235 -0.75 -2.55 20.30
C LYS A 235 -0.66 -1.15 19.69
N ALA A 236 -0.99 -0.99 18.41
CA ALA A 236 -1.07 0.32 17.76
C ALA A 236 -2.04 1.26 18.49
N ARG A 237 -3.21 0.76 18.88
CA ARG A 237 -4.19 1.50 19.69
C ARG A 237 -3.64 1.86 21.08
N ALA A 238 -2.94 0.94 21.74
CA ALA A 238 -2.30 1.19 23.04
C ALA A 238 -1.17 2.23 22.96
N GLU A 239 -0.43 2.29 21.84
CA GLU A 239 0.56 3.33 21.54
C GLU A 239 -0.07 4.67 21.09
N GLY A 240 -1.40 4.79 21.08
CA GLY A 240 -2.12 6.01 20.74
C GLY A 240 -2.25 6.29 19.24
N CYS A 241 -1.95 5.31 18.39
CA CYS A 241 -2.08 5.43 16.94
C CYS A 241 -3.57 5.51 16.52
N ALA A 242 -3.89 6.39 15.58
CA ALA A 242 -5.27 6.62 15.15
C ALA A 242 -5.81 5.55 14.19
N ARG A 243 -4.93 4.95 13.36
CA ARG A 243 -5.35 4.07 12.25
C ARG A 243 -4.30 3.02 11.88
N LEU A 244 -4.76 1.88 11.36
CA LEU A 244 -3.91 0.81 10.84
C LEU A 244 -4.36 0.41 9.43
N SER A 245 -3.49 0.59 8.43
CA SER A 245 -3.71 0.08 7.07
C SER A 245 -3.31 -1.39 6.96
N LEU A 246 -4.17 -2.19 6.35
CA LEU A 246 -3.89 -3.57 5.93
C LEU A 246 -3.28 -3.64 4.52
N ALA A 247 -2.70 -2.53 4.04
CA ALA A 247 -2.24 -2.31 2.67
C ALA A 247 -3.35 -2.39 1.59
N ALA A 248 -3.07 -1.91 0.39
CA ALA A 248 -4.01 -1.84 -0.70
C ALA A 248 -4.64 -3.21 -1.09
N ILE A 249 -5.91 -3.16 -1.44
CA ILE A 249 -6.65 -4.14 -2.23
C ILE A 249 -6.71 -3.57 -3.65
N PRO A 250 -6.00 -4.18 -4.61
CA PRO A 250 -6.00 -3.72 -5.99
C PRO A 250 -7.34 -4.01 -6.66
N ARG A 251 -7.78 -3.12 -7.55
CA ARG A 251 -8.98 -3.33 -8.39
C ARG A 251 -8.69 -4.45 -9.40
N PRO A 252 -9.65 -5.36 -9.68
CA PRO A 252 -9.55 -6.27 -10.81
C PRO A 252 -9.24 -5.52 -12.12
N LEU A 253 -8.23 -5.99 -12.85
CA LEU A 253 -8.00 -5.57 -14.23
C LEU A 253 -9.08 -6.18 -15.14
N PRO A 254 -9.45 -5.52 -16.25
CA PRO A 254 -10.28 -6.14 -17.29
C PRO A 254 -9.62 -7.41 -17.84
N ASP A 255 -10.42 -8.37 -18.30
CA ASP A 255 -9.96 -9.72 -18.67
C ASP A 255 -8.87 -9.75 -19.75
N TRP A 256 -8.88 -8.79 -20.69
CA TRP A 256 -7.83 -8.67 -21.70
C TRP A 256 -6.48 -8.27 -21.06
N ALA A 257 -6.50 -7.41 -20.04
CA ALA A 257 -5.31 -6.89 -19.38
C ALA A 257 -4.76 -7.88 -18.32
N SER A 258 -5.62 -8.62 -17.61
CA SER A 258 -5.19 -9.67 -16.68
C SER A 258 -4.49 -10.83 -17.40
N ARG A 259 -4.98 -11.20 -18.60
CA ARG A 259 -4.31 -12.18 -19.48
C ARG A 259 -2.91 -11.73 -19.91
N LEU A 260 -2.77 -10.48 -20.37
CA LEU A 260 -1.47 -9.92 -20.82
C LEU A 260 -0.46 -9.79 -19.68
N THR A 261 -0.90 -9.30 -18.51
CA THR A 261 -0.02 -9.06 -17.36
C THR A 261 0.23 -10.31 -16.51
N ARG A 262 -0.47 -11.42 -16.80
CA ARG A 262 -0.64 -12.60 -15.93
C ARG A 262 -1.08 -12.25 -14.50
N TRP A 263 -1.62 -11.05 -14.31
CA TRP A 263 -1.98 -10.53 -13.01
C TRP A 263 -3.39 -11.00 -12.64
N GLN A 264 -3.47 -11.86 -11.63
CA GLN A 264 -4.74 -12.27 -11.02
C GLN A 264 -4.90 -11.58 -9.66
N PRO A 265 -6.03 -10.91 -9.39
CA PRO A 265 -6.30 -10.40 -8.06
C PRO A 265 -6.48 -11.58 -7.10
N CYS A 266 -5.65 -11.68 -6.07
CA CYS A 266 -5.78 -12.72 -5.04
C CYS A 266 -7.07 -12.50 -4.23
N LEU A 267 -8.20 -13.02 -4.71
CA LEU A 267 -9.53 -12.83 -4.12
C LEU A 267 -9.57 -13.26 -2.64
N GLY A 268 -8.84 -14.33 -2.29
CA GLY A 268 -8.66 -14.77 -0.90
C GLY A 268 -7.98 -13.72 -0.02
N LEU A 269 -6.95 -13.02 -0.51
CA LEU A 269 -6.28 -11.94 0.22
C LEU A 269 -7.18 -10.71 0.39
N ALA A 270 -7.98 -10.37 -0.64
CA ALA A 270 -8.97 -9.31 -0.53
C ALA A 270 -10.06 -9.65 0.50
N GLN A 271 -10.53 -10.90 0.53
CA GLN A 271 -11.51 -11.37 1.52
C GLN A 271 -10.92 -11.43 2.93
N PHE A 272 -9.67 -11.87 3.08
CA PHE A 272 -8.92 -11.82 4.34
C PHE A 272 -8.86 -10.40 4.91
N LYS A 273 -8.43 -9.41 4.11
CA LYS A 273 -8.39 -8.00 4.54
C LYS A 273 -9.78 -7.45 4.90
N LYS A 274 -10.83 -7.85 4.16
CA LYS A 274 -12.22 -7.48 4.48
C LYS A 274 -12.73 -8.08 5.79
N SER A 275 -12.24 -9.24 6.23
CA SER A 275 -12.71 -9.91 7.45
C SER A 275 -12.53 -9.10 8.74
N PHE A 276 -11.58 -8.15 8.75
CA PHE A 276 -11.34 -7.24 9.86
C PHE A 276 -12.40 -6.12 9.98
N GLY A 277 -13.27 -5.96 8.97
CA GLY A 277 -14.20 -4.85 8.82
C GLY A 277 -13.49 -3.49 8.68
N PRO A 278 -12.64 -3.30 7.65
CA PRO A 278 -11.99 -2.02 7.36
C PRO A 278 -12.89 -1.04 6.60
N VAL A 279 -12.57 0.25 6.71
CA VAL A 279 -13.03 1.30 5.79
C VAL A 279 -12.18 1.21 4.50
N LEU A 280 -12.84 1.19 3.34
CA LEU A 280 -12.19 0.99 2.05
C LEU A 280 -11.93 2.33 1.33
N VAL A 281 -10.74 2.90 1.52
CA VAL A 281 -10.37 4.24 1.03
C VAL A 281 -9.84 4.16 -0.40
N PRO A 282 -10.40 4.87 -1.41
CA PRO A 282 -9.96 4.75 -2.79
C PRO A 282 -8.52 5.24 -3.01
N ARG A 283 -7.75 4.48 -3.81
CA ARG A 283 -6.41 4.85 -4.28
C ARG A 283 -6.38 5.01 -5.80
N TYR A 284 -5.59 5.97 -6.28
CA TYR A 284 -5.54 6.38 -7.68
C TYR A 284 -4.12 6.33 -8.26
N ALA A 285 -4.03 6.35 -9.58
CA ALA A 285 -2.83 6.72 -10.32
C ALA A 285 -3.13 7.89 -11.23
N ALA A 286 -2.13 8.73 -11.48
CA ALA A 286 -2.24 9.84 -12.41
C ALA A 286 -0.93 10.16 -13.12
N ALA A 287 -1.02 10.57 -14.38
CA ALA A 287 0.11 11.07 -15.18
C ALA A 287 -0.38 12.16 -16.14
N PRO A 288 0.50 13.00 -16.70
CA PRO A 288 0.11 14.10 -17.59
C PRO A 288 -0.77 13.66 -18.78
N ASP A 289 -0.40 12.54 -19.40
CA ASP A 289 -1.00 12.01 -20.63
C ASP A 289 -1.28 10.49 -20.54
N VAL A 290 -2.04 9.95 -21.50
CA VAL A 290 -2.39 8.51 -21.54
C VAL A 290 -1.15 7.62 -21.75
N PRO A 291 -0.26 7.87 -22.73
CA PRO A 291 1.00 7.12 -22.87
C PRO A 291 1.83 7.07 -21.59
N SER A 292 2.06 8.20 -20.92
CA SER A 292 2.81 8.26 -19.65
C SER A 292 2.14 7.48 -18.53
N LEU A 293 0.80 7.48 -18.48
CA LEU A 293 0.06 6.68 -17.49
C LEU A 293 0.21 5.18 -17.76
N VAL A 294 0.06 4.74 -19.01
CA VAL A 294 0.19 3.31 -19.38
C VAL A 294 1.62 2.82 -19.17
N MET A 295 2.62 3.57 -19.65
CA MET A 295 4.04 3.27 -19.45
C MET A 295 4.41 3.24 -17.97
N GLY A 296 3.94 4.22 -17.19
CA GLY A 296 4.21 4.29 -15.76
C GLY A 296 3.62 3.10 -14.99
N LEU A 297 2.37 2.73 -15.28
CA LEU A 297 1.74 1.56 -14.64
C LEU A 297 2.42 0.24 -15.04
N LEU A 298 2.86 0.10 -16.29
CA LEU A 298 3.62 -1.06 -16.73
C LEU A 298 5.00 -1.12 -16.06
N ALA A 299 5.73 0.00 -16.00
CA ALA A 299 7.03 0.08 -15.35
C ALA A 299 6.94 -0.23 -13.84
N VAL A 300 5.90 0.26 -13.15
CA VAL A 300 5.61 -0.10 -11.76
C VAL A 300 5.28 -1.59 -11.62
N ALA A 301 4.44 -2.14 -12.51
CA ALA A 301 4.10 -3.57 -12.46
C ALA A 301 5.32 -4.47 -12.67
N LEU A 302 6.24 -4.08 -13.56
CA LEU A 302 7.53 -4.76 -13.76
C LEU A 302 8.44 -4.62 -12.53
N ALA A 303 8.59 -3.41 -11.98
CA ALA A 303 9.43 -3.18 -10.79
C ALA A 303 8.94 -3.93 -9.54
N ILE A 304 7.63 -4.16 -9.41
CA ILE A 304 7.05 -4.98 -8.33
C ILE A 304 7.40 -6.47 -8.49
N HIS A 305 7.39 -7.01 -9.72
CA HIS A 305 7.61 -8.45 -9.99
C HIS A 305 9.06 -8.80 -10.35
N ARG A 306 9.90 -7.80 -10.62
CA ARG A 306 11.34 -7.92 -10.86
C ARG A 306 12.06 -6.84 -10.04
N PRO A 307 12.05 -6.95 -8.71
CA PRO A 307 12.72 -5.96 -7.87
C PRO A 307 14.23 -5.94 -8.17
N GLN A 308 14.81 -4.75 -8.23
CA GLN A 308 16.27 -4.59 -8.20
C GLN A 308 16.83 -5.13 -6.86
N PRO A 309 18.13 -5.46 -6.76
CA PRO A 309 18.75 -5.89 -5.50
C PRO A 309 18.42 -4.97 -4.31
N PRO A 310 18.44 -5.48 -3.06
CA PRO A 310 18.40 -4.60 -1.89
C PRO A 310 19.58 -3.63 -1.93
N ILE A 311 19.36 -2.42 -1.42
CA ILE A 311 20.41 -1.41 -1.32
C ILE A 311 21.45 -1.87 -0.27
N PRO A 312 22.77 -1.65 -0.48
CA PRO A 312 23.79 -1.97 0.50
C PRO A 312 23.55 -1.31 1.86
N GLU A 313 23.86 -2.01 2.95
CA GLU A 313 23.67 -1.51 4.31
C GLU A 313 24.41 -0.19 4.60
N SER A 314 25.55 0.04 3.93
CA SER A 314 26.31 1.29 3.99
C SER A 314 25.52 2.54 3.54
N GLU A 315 24.49 2.38 2.70
CA GLU A 315 23.61 3.46 2.26
C GLU A 315 22.35 3.60 3.15
N MET A 316 22.01 2.58 3.95
CA MET A 316 20.86 2.56 4.86
C MET A 316 21.10 3.34 6.17
N ARG A 317 21.42 4.63 6.04
CA ARG A 317 21.77 5.49 7.19
C ARG A 317 20.65 5.66 8.21
N ASP A 318 21.03 5.52 9.48
CA ASP A 318 20.17 5.58 10.66
C ASP A 318 19.47 6.95 10.83
N PRO A 319 18.22 6.93 11.31
CA PRO A 319 18.01 7.14 12.75
C PRO A 319 17.10 6.08 13.38
N ALA A 320 17.26 5.93 14.69
CA ALA A 320 16.41 5.08 15.52
C ALA A 320 14.92 5.40 15.35
N LEU A 321 14.09 4.36 15.47
CA LEU A 321 12.62 4.47 15.56
C LEU A 321 12.24 5.62 16.51
N PRO A 322 11.32 6.53 16.13
CA PRO A 322 10.84 7.56 17.04
C PRO A 322 10.19 6.89 18.25
N ALA A 323 10.84 6.99 19.40
CA ALA A 323 10.28 6.53 20.66
C ALA A 323 8.90 7.18 20.85
N ALA A 324 7.89 6.36 21.12
CA ALA A 324 6.53 6.83 21.33
C ALA A 324 6.51 7.73 22.57
N ARG A 325 6.62 9.05 22.37
CA ARG A 325 6.54 10.02 23.46
C ARG A 325 5.09 10.02 23.96
N LEU A 326 4.86 9.30 25.05
CA LEU A 326 3.63 9.33 25.85
C LEU A 326 3.44 10.72 26.47
N ARG A 327 3.12 11.71 25.63
CA ARG A 327 2.47 12.94 26.08
C ARG A 327 1.00 12.60 26.25
N SER A 328 0.55 12.55 27.50
CA SER A 328 -0.84 12.42 27.93
C SER A 328 -1.67 13.66 27.53
N ARG A 329 -1.76 13.94 26.22
CA ARG A 329 -2.77 14.85 25.70
C ARG A 329 -4.12 14.17 25.88
N ARG A 330 -4.88 14.72 26.83
CA ARG A 330 -6.32 14.49 27.01
C ARG A 330 -6.97 14.44 25.62
N LEU A 331 -7.84 13.45 25.38
CA LEU A 331 -8.56 13.25 24.13
C LEU A 331 -9.58 14.38 23.90
N GLU A 332 -9.09 15.59 23.68
CA GLU A 332 -9.85 16.67 23.05
C GLU A 332 -10.39 16.14 21.74
N ARG A 333 -11.66 16.46 21.46
CA ARG A 333 -12.44 15.98 20.31
C ARG A 333 -11.75 16.30 18.99
N ARG A 334 -10.76 15.49 18.60
CA ARG A 334 -10.17 15.51 17.27
C ARG A 334 -11.31 15.31 16.28
N ARG A 335 -11.29 16.15 15.23
CA ARG A 335 -12.39 16.29 14.27
C ARG A 335 -12.93 14.90 13.91
N ARG A 336 -14.21 14.64 14.19
CA ARG A 336 -14.94 13.54 13.56
C ARG A 336 -14.61 13.59 12.08
N TRP A 337 -14.28 12.44 11.50
CA TRP A 337 -14.35 12.30 10.04
C TRP A 337 -15.69 12.87 9.57
N PRO A 338 -15.74 13.63 8.46
CA PRO A 338 -17.03 14.07 7.94
C PRO A 338 -17.89 12.82 7.76
N HIS A 339 -19.12 12.85 8.29
CA HIS A 339 -20.03 11.72 8.16
C HIS A 339 -20.22 11.44 6.67
N PHE A 340 -19.58 10.38 6.17
CA PHE A 340 -19.76 9.91 4.81
C PHE A 340 -21.11 9.21 4.76
N GLY A 341 -22.17 10.03 4.66
CA GLY A 341 -23.53 9.59 4.43
C GLY A 341 -23.56 8.71 3.19
N PHE A 342 -23.68 7.41 3.41
CA PHE A 342 -23.94 6.44 2.37
C PHE A 342 -25.45 6.37 2.22
N ASP A 343 -25.99 7.14 1.26
CA ASP A 343 -27.36 6.95 0.78
C ASP A 343 -27.33 5.88 -0.33
N PRO A 344 -27.82 4.65 -0.07
CA PRO A 344 -27.86 3.60 -1.08
C PRO A 344 -28.89 3.86 -2.20
N ALA A 345 -29.78 4.86 -2.06
CA ALA A 345 -30.94 5.03 -2.95
C ALA A 345 -30.69 5.92 -4.18
N ARG A 346 -29.47 6.44 -4.39
CA ARG A 346 -29.15 7.34 -5.53
C ARG A 346 -27.97 6.87 -6.39
N VAL A 347 -28.18 5.75 -7.08
CA VAL A 347 -27.46 5.39 -8.31
C VAL A 347 -28.51 5.18 -9.40
N PRO A 348 -28.53 5.97 -10.49
CA PRO A 348 -29.40 5.71 -11.64
C PRO A 348 -29.04 4.35 -12.25
N CYS A 349 -29.99 3.41 -12.20
CA CYS A 349 -29.78 2.02 -12.61
C CYS A 349 -30.21 1.79 -14.07
N ASP A 350 -29.73 2.63 -14.99
CA ASP A 350 -30.02 2.52 -16.43
C ASP A 350 -28.87 1.87 -17.18
N ALA A 351 -28.81 0.54 -17.05
CA ALA A 351 -28.05 -0.34 -17.92
C ALA A 351 -28.77 -1.69 -18.05
N GLN A 352 -29.87 -1.71 -18.79
CA GLN A 352 -30.53 -2.98 -19.14
C GLN A 352 -29.59 -3.85 -19.99
N PRO A 353 -29.45 -5.15 -19.70
CA PRO A 353 -28.56 -6.02 -20.46
C PRO A 353 -29.12 -6.26 -21.88
N ALA A 354 -28.28 -6.02 -22.89
CA ALA A 354 -28.62 -6.29 -24.28
C ALA A 354 -28.90 -7.78 -24.50
N LYS A 355 -30.10 -8.10 -25.00
CA LYS A 355 -30.49 -9.48 -25.35
C LYS A 355 -29.65 -9.97 -26.54
N LEU A 356 -28.78 -10.95 -26.31
CA LEU A 356 -28.10 -11.69 -27.37
C LEU A 356 -29.15 -12.44 -28.22
N ARG A 357 -29.18 -12.19 -29.53
CA ARG A 357 -29.97 -12.98 -30.48
C ARG A 357 -29.19 -14.27 -30.81
N PRO A 358 -29.83 -15.45 -30.84
CA PRO A 358 -29.18 -16.67 -31.30
C PRO A 358 -28.97 -16.62 -32.82
N VAL A 359 -27.76 -16.97 -33.27
CA VAL A 359 -27.45 -17.17 -34.69
C VAL A 359 -27.74 -18.61 -35.05
N ALA A 360 -28.67 -18.85 -35.97
CA ALA A 360 -29.00 -20.19 -36.44
C ALA A 360 -27.92 -20.73 -37.39
N PHE A 361 -27.46 -21.96 -37.14
CA PHE A 361 -26.47 -22.65 -37.97
C PHE A 361 -27.19 -23.48 -39.03
N LEU A 362 -27.04 -23.13 -40.31
CA LEU A 362 -27.67 -23.83 -41.43
C LEU A 362 -26.78 -24.95 -41.97
N LEU A 363 -27.05 -26.20 -41.61
CA LEU A 363 -26.46 -27.40 -42.23
C LEU A 363 -27.43 -28.59 -42.32
N SER A 364 -28.24 -28.61 -43.39
CA SER A 364 -28.63 -29.80 -44.16
C SER A 364 -29.51 -29.32 -45.35
N GLY A 365 -29.52 -29.94 -46.54
CA GLY A 365 -28.81 -31.14 -46.98
C GLY A 365 -29.75 -32.24 -47.43
N ARG A 366 -30.49 -32.05 -48.55
CA ARG A 366 -31.14 -33.10 -49.37
C ARG A 366 -31.65 -32.55 -50.72
N ARG A 367 -31.47 -33.33 -51.79
CA ARG A 367 -32.10 -33.33 -53.14
C ARG A 367 -32.63 -34.77 -53.38
N PRO A 368 -33.35 -35.08 -54.47
CA PRO A 368 -34.39 -34.33 -55.21
C PRO A 368 -35.74 -35.00 -54.83
N PRO A 369 -36.62 -35.62 -55.69
CA PRO A 369 -36.83 -35.61 -57.16
C PRO A 369 -37.74 -34.41 -57.56
N SER A 370 -38.29 -34.27 -58.78
CA SER A 370 -38.22 -35.02 -60.05
C SER A 370 -38.07 -34.06 -61.23
#